data_AF-A0A923A449-F1
#
_entry.id   AF-A0A923A449-F1
#
_cell.length_a   1.000
_cell.length_b   1.000
_cell.length_c   1.000
_cell.angle_alpha   90.00
_cell.angle_beta   90.00
_cell.angle_gamma   90.00
#
_symmetry.space_group_name_H-M   'P 1'
#
loop_
_entity.id
_entity.type
_entity.pdbx_description
1 polymer ?
#
loop_
_entity_poly.entity_id
_entity_poly.type
_entity_poly.pdbx_seq_one_letter_code
_entity_poly.pdbx_strand_id
1 'polypeptide(L)'
;MEKTATHYLFDALFVVKENISYVFIPVILTSGFYLSQFVSEDFKLLFYFTIGITLFIITPLLYGQFIEIINADQKDTWLNIFNNYWLKVFWVSLILKTPEILFDLFGSEISTVKELLTLTIEVISIYILPLVLLKKEIISSLKLGIKCLLGNLKFSYPIVLVLIFSYIFPILLTTVVKSVNIQFLAYTFSVILIFLSTLIEFAVFVAASLILKEKLLTTFHEVI
;
A
#
# COMPACT_ATOMS: atom_id res chain seq x y z
N MET A 1 20.93 -20.64 -4.28
CA MET A 1 21.24 -19.32 -4.87
C MET A 1 20.53 -18.28 -4.03
N GLU A 2 21.22 -17.28 -3.47
CA GLU A 2 20.58 -16.26 -2.63
C GLU A 2 19.65 -15.40 -3.51
N LYS A 3 18.35 -15.35 -3.22
CA LYS A 3 17.41 -14.52 -3.97
C LYS A 3 17.78 -13.03 -3.82
N THR A 4 17.69 -12.27 -4.90
CA THR A 4 17.89 -10.81 -4.91
C THR A 4 16.56 -10.07 -4.75
N ALA A 5 16.60 -8.77 -4.41
CA ALA A 5 15.39 -7.92 -4.36
C ALA A 5 14.56 -7.98 -5.65
N THR A 6 15.24 -8.05 -6.80
CA THR A 6 14.60 -8.17 -8.11
C THR A 6 13.82 -9.48 -8.26
N HIS A 7 14.34 -10.60 -7.74
CA HIS A 7 13.60 -11.87 -7.76
C HIS A 7 12.31 -11.76 -6.94
N TYR A 8 12.35 -11.15 -5.75
CA TYR A 8 11.13 -10.95 -4.95
C TYR A 8 10.11 -10.03 -5.62
N LEU A 9 10.56 -8.98 -6.33
CA LEU A 9 9.67 -8.12 -7.10
C LEU A 9 9.02 -8.87 -8.26
N PHE A 10 9.76 -9.73 -8.97
CA PHE A 10 9.18 -10.58 -10.03
C PHE A 10 8.20 -11.61 -9.48
N ASP A 11 8.57 -12.32 -8.40
CA ASP A 11 7.68 -13.26 -7.71
C ASP A 11 6.41 -12.54 -7.25
N ALA A 12 6.54 -11.33 -6.70
CA ALA A 12 5.41 -10.52 -6.27
C ALA A 12 4.50 -10.10 -7.42
N LEU A 13 5.06 -9.65 -8.54
CA LEU A 13 4.27 -9.32 -9.73
C LEU A 13 3.51 -10.53 -10.25
N PHE A 14 4.10 -11.72 -10.19
CA PHE A 14 3.43 -12.96 -10.56
C PHE A 14 2.23 -13.25 -9.65
N VAL A 15 2.41 -13.20 -8.33
CA VAL A 15 1.33 -13.39 -7.34
C VAL A 15 0.21 -12.37 -7.52
N VAL A 16 0.55 -11.09 -7.72
CA VAL A 16 -0.44 -10.02 -7.96
C VAL A 16 -1.17 -10.24 -9.28
N LYS A 17 -0.47 -10.66 -10.34
CA LYS A 17 -1.06 -10.95 -11.65
C LYS A 17 -2.06 -12.11 -11.59
N GLU A 18 -1.74 -13.18 -10.88
CA GLU A 18 -2.67 -14.32 -10.69
C GLU A 18 -3.91 -13.93 -9.87
N ASN A 19 -3.81 -12.83 -9.11
CA ASN A 19 -4.86 -12.32 -8.26
C ASN A 19 -5.30 -10.89 -8.65
N ILE A 20 -5.26 -10.59 -9.96
CA ILE A 20 -5.46 -9.22 -10.47
C ILE A 20 -6.84 -8.64 -10.12
N SER A 21 -7.83 -9.47 -9.84
CA SER A 21 -9.16 -9.03 -9.37
C SER A 21 -9.07 -8.20 -8.09
N TYR A 22 -8.08 -8.46 -7.22
CA TYR A 22 -7.81 -7.67 -6.02
C TYR A 22 -7.26 -6.28 -6.33
N VAL A 23 -6.62 -6.09 -7.48
CA VAL A 23 -6.18 -4.76 -7.96
C VAL A 23 -7.35 -3.99 -8.57
N PHE A 24 -8.22 -4.66 -9.33
CA PHE A 24 -9.35 -3.99 -9.99
C PHE A 24 -10.34 -3.34 -9.01
N ILE A 25 -10.61 -3.97 -7.86
CA ILE A 25 -11.56 -3.45 -6.86
C ILE A 25 -11.17 -2.03 -6.40
N PRO A 26 -9.98 -1.80 -5.79
CA PRO A 26 -9.57 -0.46 -5.37
C PRO A 26 -9.40 0.48 -6.57
N VAL A 27 -8.99 0.00 -7.73
CA VAL A 27 -8.89 0.85 -8.94
C VAL A 27 -10.25 1.40 -9.35
N ILE A 28 -11.29 0.58 -9.39
CA ILE A 28 -12.65 1.01 -9.75
C ILE A 28 -13.16 2.03 -8.72
N LEU A 29 -12.96 1.76 -7.43
CA LEU A 29 -13.45 2.62 -6.35
C LEU A 29 -12.74 3.98 -6.32
N THR A 30 -11.40 3.97 -6.43
CA THR A 30 -10.59 5.20 -6.49
C THR A 30 -10.84 5.98 -7.77
N SER A 31 -11.00 5.30 -8.92
CA SER A 31 -11.36 5.96 -10.17
C SER A 31 -12.74 6.61 -10.10
N GLY A 32 -13.71 5.96 -9.46
CA GLY A 32 -15.03 6.53 -9.19
C GLY A 32 -14.95 7.82 -8.38
N PHE A 33 -14.05 7.90 -7.39
CA PHE A 33 -13.79 9.15 -6.69
C PHE A 33 -13.19 10.23 -7.58
N TYR A 34 -12.22 9.92 -8.42
CA TYR A 34 -11.67 10.94 -9.34
C TYR A 34 -12.74 11.47 -10.30
N LEU A 35 -13.66 10.60 -10.76
CA LEU A 35 -14.80 11.01 -11.58
C LEU A 35 -15.82 11.86 -10.81
N SER A 36 -15.86 11.77 -9.47
CA SER A 36 -16.76 12.57 -8.63
C SER A 36 -16.52 14.08 -8.71
N GLN A 37 -15.32 14.51 -9.13
CA GLN A 37 -15.01 15.92 -9.33
C GLN A 37 -15.91 16.59 -10.39
N PHE A 38 -16.59 15.79 -11.21
CA PHE A 38 -17.47 16.24 -12.30
C PHE A 38 -18.96 15.99 -12.02
N VAL A 39 -19.28 15.45 -10.84
CA VAL A 39 -20.65 15.18 -10.40
C VAL A 39 -21.11 16.34 -9.49
N SER A 40 -22.42 16.57 -9.39
CA SER A 40 -22.98 17.61 -8.50
C SER A 40 -22.52 17.41 -7.05
N GLU A 41 -22.44 18.50 -6.28
CA GLU A 41 -21.94 18.50 -4.91
C GLU A 41 -22.68 17.51 -4.01
N ASP A 42 -23.97 17.27 -4.28
CA ASP A 42 -24.83 16.34 -3.55
C ASP A 42 -24.29 14.91 -3.52
N PHE A 43 -23.53 14.49 -4.55
CA PHE A 43 -22.95 13.15 -4.61
C PHE A 43 -21.54 13.07 -4.02
N LYS A 44 -20.84 14.19 -3.80
CA LYS A 44 -19.46 14.18 -3.27
C LYS A 44 -19.36 13.44 -1.94
N LEU A 45 -20.36 13.59 -1.06
CA LEU A 45 -20.43 12.87 0.22
C LEU A 45 -20.44 11.35 0.03
N LEU A 46 -21.22 10.86 -0.94
CA LEU A 46 -21.31 9.44 -1.25
C LEU A 46 -19.95 8.91 -1.75
N PHE A 47 -19.23 9.70 -2.56
CA PHE A 47 -17.88 9.33 -3.00
C PHE A 47 -16.82 9.35 -1.89
N TYR A 48 -16.89 10.31 -0.97
CA TYR A 48 -16.02 10.30 0.21
C TYR A 48 -16.30 9.07 1.09
N PHE A 49 -17.57 8.71 1.25
CA PHE A 49 -17.97 7.51 2.00
C PHE A 49 -17.45 6.23 1.33
N THR A 50 -17.52 6.12 0.00
CA THR A 50 -16.99 4.94 -0.72
C THR A 50 -15.47 4.84 -0.64
N ILE A 51 -14.73 5.95 -0.70
CA ILE A 51 -13.28 5.93 -0.40
C ILE A 51 -13.04 5.46 1.02
N GLY A 52 -13.78 6.00 1.99
CA GLY A 52 -13.67 5.60 3.39
C GLY A 52 -13.81 4.08 3.54
N ILE A 53 -14.85 3.49 2.96
CA ILE A 53 -15.03 2.04 2.95
C ILE A 53 -13.84 1.34 2.26
N THR A 54 -13.37 1.89 1.13
CA THR A 54 -12.25 1.30 0.40
C THR A 54 -10.99 1.24 1.25
N LEU A 55 -10.60 2.36 1.85
CA LEU A 55 -9.38 2.47 2.65
C LEU A 55 -9.49 1.72 3.98
N PHE A 56 -10.63 1.80 4.67
CA PHE A 56 -10.77 1.26 6.01
C PHE A 56 -11.24 -0.18 6.06
N ILE A 57 -11.96 -0.68 5.05
CA ILE A 57 -12.49 -2.05 5.04
C ILE A 57 -11.81 -2.85 3.93
N ILE A 58 -11.90 -2.40 2.68
CA ILE A 58 -11.53 -3.24 1.53
C ILE A 58 -10.01 -3.45 1.47
N THR A 59 -9.22 -2.39 1.50
CA THR A 59 -7.74 -2.47 1.41
C THR A 59 -7.13 -3.38 2.50
N PRO A 60 -7.51 -3.27 3.78
CA PRO A 60 -7.08 -4.22 4.81
C PRO A 60 -7.38 -5.68 4.49
N LEU A 61 -8.57 -5.96 3.95
CA LEU A 61 -8.96 -7.32 3.56
C LEU A 61 -8.10 -7.83 2.40
N LEU A 62 -7.79 -6.99 1.42
CA LEU A 62 -6.95 -7.36 0.29
C LEU A 62 -5.52 -7.68 0.76
N TYR A 63 -4.93 -6.86 1.64
CA TYR A 63 -3.63 -7.17 2.24
C TYR A 63 -3.65 -8.48 3.02
N GLY A 64 -4.71 -8.74 3.80
CA GLY A 64 -4.86 -10.02 4.51
C GLY A 64 -4.95 -11.22 3.58
N GLN A 65 -5.68 -11.12 2.46
CA GLN A 65 -5.71 -12.19 1.44
C GLN A 65 -4.34 -12.46 0.84
N PHE A 66 -3.58 -11.42 0.50
CA PHE A 66 -2.22 -11.60 -0.01
C PHE A 66 -1.32 -12.30 1.01
N ILE A 67 -1.50 -12.02 2.31
CA ILE A 67 -0.74 -12.70 3.37
C ILE A 67 -1.10 -14.19 3.45
N GLU A 68 -2.37 -14.56 3.34
CA GLU A 68 -2.77 -15.98 3.31
C GLU A 68 -2.24 -16.70 2.07
N ILE A 69 -2.31 -16.07 0.89
CA ILE A 69 -1.74 -16.61 -0.34
C ILE A 69 -0.23 -16.81 -0.18
N ILE A 70 0.49 -15.83 0.37
CA ILE A 70 1.93 -15.93 0.57
C ILE A 70 2.28 -17.00 1.61
N ASN A 71 1.49 -17.17 2.67
CA ASN A 71 1.80 -18.09 3.76
C ASN A 71 1.42 -19.54 3.45
N ALA A 72 0.19 -19.76 3.01
CA ALA A 72 -0.44 -21.06 2.87
C ALA A 72 -0.71 -21.47 1.42
N ASP A 73 -0.37 -20.64 0.44
CA ASP A 73 -0.65 -20.85 -0.99
C ASP A 73 -2.15 -21.02 -1.28
N GLN A 74 -3.00 -20.46 -0.41
CA GLN A 74 -4.45 -20.59 -0.47
C GLN A 74 -5.13 -19.28 -0.10
N LYS A 75 -6.32 -19.07 -0.67
CA LYS A 75 -7.22 -17.98 -0.30
C LYS A 75 -8.04 -18.41 0.91
N ASP A 76 -8.25 -17.51 1.85
CA ASP A 76 -9.16 -17.73 2.97
C ASP A 76 -10.50 -17.01 2.71
N THR A 77 -11.50 -17.34 3.51
CA THR A 77 -12.79 -16.66 3.51
C THR A 77 -12.66 -15.21 3.97
N TRP A 78 -13.43 -14.32 3.36
CA TRP A 78 -13.41 -12.89 3.72
C TRP A 78 -13.70 -12.63 5.20
N LEU A 79 -14.56 -13.45 5.82
CA LEU A 79 -14.88 -13.35 7.24
C LEU A 79 -13.66 -13.66 8.12
N ASN A 80 -12.92 -14.71 7.79
CA ASN A 80 -11.69 -15.05 8.51
C ASN A 80 -10.65 -13.95 8.35
N ILE A 81 -10.46 -13.43 7.13
CA ILE A 81 -9.54 -12.32 6.87
C ILE A 81 -9.93 -11.09 7.71
N PHE A 82 -11.22 -10.74 7.74
CA PHE A 82 -11.71 -9.63 8.53
C PHE A 82 -11.37 -9.80 10.00
N ASN A 83 -11.72 -10.94 10.59
CA ASN A 83 -11.49 -11.22 12.00
C ASN A 83 -9.99 -11.27 12.35
N ASN A 84 -9.16 -11.79 11.44
CA ASN A 84 -7.74 -12.01 11.71
C ASN A 84 -6.89 -10.76 11.50
N TYR A 85 -7.22 -9.92 10.53
CA TYR A 85 -6.32 -8.88 10.04
C TYR A 85 -6.86 -7.45 10.15
N TRP A 86 -8.18 -7.25 9.99
CA TRP A 86 -8.76 -5.91 9.81
C TRP A 86 -8.38 -4.94 10.94
N LEU A 87 -8.61 -5.31 12.20
CA LEU A 87 -8.27 -4.47 13.36
C LEU A 87 -6.77 -4.17 13.43
N LYS A 88 -5.91 -5.12 13.04
CA LYS A 88 -4.46 -4.94 13.11
C LYS A 88 -3.98 -3.93 12.08
N VAL A 89 -4.50 -4.01 10.85
CA VAL A 89 -4.25 -3.02 9.80
C VAL A 89 -4.76 -1.65 10.23
N PHE A 90 -5.98 -1.58 10.77
CA PHE A 90 -6.55 -0.33 11.25
C PHE A 90 -5.63 0.34 12.29
N TRP A 91 -5.24 -0.39 13.33
CA TRP A 91 -4.41 0.16 14.40
C TRP A 91 -3.01 0.54 13.94
N VAL A 92 -2.35 -0.29 13.12
CA VAL A 92 -1.00 0.05 12.63
C VAL A 92 -1.05 1.26 11.69
N SER A 93 -2.03 1.33 10.79
CA SER A 93 -2.21 2.49 9.91
C SER A 93 -2.52 3.75 10.70
N LEU A 94 -3.35 3.67 11.74
CA LEU A 94 -3.62 4.81 12.63
C LEU A 94 -2.34 5.29 13.31
N ILE A 95 -1.54 4.39 13.88
CA ILE A 95 -0.27 4.73 14.54
C ILE A 95 0.70 5.39 13.53
N LEU A 96 0.83 4.81 12.34
CA LEU A 96 1.73 5.30 11.30
C LEU A 96 1.32 6.66 10.73
N LYS A 97 0.02 6.92 10.60
CA LYS A 97 -0.53 8.19 10.09
C LYS A 97 -0.72 9.25 11.18
N THR A 98 -0.63 8.90 12.46
CA THR A 98 -0.75 9.85 13.57
C THR A 98 0.18 11.06 13.42
N PRO A 99 1.47 10.93 13.04
CA PRO A 99 2.34 12.08 12.81
C PRO A 99 1.81 13.04 11.74
N GLU A 100 1.27 12.51 10.63
CA GLU A 100 0.69 13.31 9.55
C GLU A 100 -0.58 14.04 10.02
N ILE A 101 -1.46 13.35 10.76
CA ILE A 101 -2.66 13.94 11.34
C ILE A 101 -2.32 15.06 12.33
N LEU A 102 -1.33 14.82 13.20
CA LEU A 102 -0.87 15.83 14.15
C LEU A 102 -0.26 17.04 13.42
N PHE A 103 0.53 16.81 12.37
CA PHE A 103 1.09 17.87 11.56
C PHE A 103 0.01 18.77 10.96
N ASP A 104 -1.07 18.18 10.43
CA ASP A 104 -2.23 18.92 9.91
C ASP A 104 -2.96 19.71 11.01
N LEU A 105 -3.11 19.13 12.22
CA LEU A 105 -3.77 19.79 13.35
C LEU A 105 -2.97 20.98 13.91
N PHE A 106 -1.63 20.92 13.87
CA PHE A 106 -0.76 21.98 14.39
C PHE A 106 -0.52 23.12 13.38
N GLY A 107 -1.17 23.08 12.21
CA GLY A 107 -1.25 24.24 11.31
C GLY A 107 0.05 24.60 10.58
N SER A 108 0.97 23.64 10.41
CA SER A 108 2.15 23.86 9.58
C SER A 108 1.79 23.76 8.10
N GLU A 109 1.55 24.90 7.46
CA GLU A 109 1.22 25.01 6.02
C GLU A 109 2.41 24.72 5.08
N ILE A 110 3.52 24.20 5.60
CA ILE A 110 4.70 23.90 4.79
C ILE A 110 4.45 22.60 4.02
N SER A 111 3.92 22.73 2.80
CA SER A 111 3.53 21.61 1.94
C SER A 111 4.67 20.60 1.72
N THR A 112 5.90 21.08 1.56
CA THR A 112 7.07 20.22 1.33
C THR A 112 7.40 19.32 2.52
N VAL A 113 7.21 19.80 3.75
CA VAL A 113 7.46 19.01 4.96
C VAL A 113 6.37 17.94 5.10
N LYS A 114 5.11 18.29 4.79
CA LYS A 114 4.01 17.32 4.76
C LYS A 114 4.29 16.20 3.75
N GLU A 115 4.64 16.55 2.52
CA GLU A 115 4.95 15.58 1.46
C GLU A 115 6.10 14.64 1.87
N LEU A 116 7.16 15.19 2.47
CA LEU A 116 8.29 14.40 2.96
C LEU A 116 7.87 13.47 4.11
N LEU A 117 7.01 13.94 5.02
CA LEU A 117 6.48 13.14 6.12
C LEU A 117 5.62 12.00 5.59
N THR A 118 4.69 12.28 4.67
CA THR A 118 3.86 11.27 4.01
C THR A 118 4.75 10.23 3.32
N LEU A 119 5.74 10.65 2.51
CA LEU A 119 6.66 9.73 1.85
C LEU A 119 7.45 8.87 2.86
N THR A 120 7.90 9.46 3.95
CA THR A 120 8.63 8.76 5.01
C THR A 120 7.76 7.70 5.68
N ILE A 121 6.51 8.03 5.99
CA ILE A 121 5.53 7.07 6.55
C ILE A 121 5.35 5.89 5.59
N GLU A 122 5.22 6.17 4.30
CA GLU A 122 4.96 5.16 3.26
C GLU A 122 6.16 4.24 3.07
N VAL A 123 7.38 4.79 3.05
CA VAL A 123 8.64 4.03 3.02
C VAL A 123 8.79 3.12 4.25
N ILE A 124 8.50 3.64 5.44
CA ILE A 124 8.57 2.85 6.67
C ILE A 124 7.48 1.76 6.70
N SER A 125 6.31 2.04 6.11
CA SER A 125 5.18 1.12 6.03
C SER A 125 5.48 -0.13 5.20
N ILE A 126 6.42 -0.06 4.23
CA ILE A 126 6.83 -1.18 3.36
C ILE A 126 7.05 -2.46 4.17
N TYR A 127 7.77 -2.39 5.29
CA TYR A 127 8.06 -3.56 6.12
C TYR A 127 7.17 -3.66 7.35
N ILE A 128 6.71 -2.54 7.91
CA ILE A 128 5.89 -2.59 9.13
C ILE A 128 4.55 -3.26 8.87
N LEU A 129 3.83 -2.84 7.82
CA LEU A 129 2.49 -3.34 7.53
C LEU A 129 2.47 -4.87 7.29
N PRO A 130 3.28 -5.44 6.38
CA PRO A 130 3.31 -6.88 6.19
C PRO A 130 3.81 -7.61 7.43
N LEU A 131 4.74 -7.05 8.21
CA LEU A 131 5.23 -7.68 9.43
C LEU A 131 4.15 -7.79 10.51
N VAL A 132 3.33 -6.75 10.69
CA VAL A 132 2.17 -6.79 11.59
C VAL A 132 1.21 -7.90 11.19
N LEU A 133 1.00 -8.10 9.90
CA LEU A 133 0.10 -9.14 9.40
C LEU A 133 0.69 -10.54 9.57
N LEU A 134 1.98 -10.72 9.29
CA LEU A 134 2.68 -11.99 9.44
C LEU A 134 2.79 -12.42 10.92
N LYS A 135 3.20 -11.51 11.81
CA LYS A 135 3.41 -11.80 13.25
C LYS A 135 2.17 -11.64 14.10
N LYS A 136 1.15 -10.93 13.61
CA LYS A 136 -0.06 -10.58 14.37
C LYS A 136 0.20 -9.73 15.62
N GLU A 137 1.37 -9.10 15.71
CA GLU A 137 1.80 -8.21 16.81
C GLU A 137 2.12 -6.81 16.27
N ILE A 138 1.59 -5.75 16.89
CA ILE A 138 1.80 -4.37 16.40
C ILE A 138 3.16 -3.82 16.85
N ILE A 139 3.38 -3.72 18.17
CA ILE A 139 4.53 -2.98 18.75
C ILE A 139 5.87 -3.60 18.35
N SER A 140 5.98 -4.92 18.42
CA SER A 140 7.18 -5.67 18.01
C SER A 140 7.50 -5.43 16.53
N SER A 141 6.47 -5.44 15.68
CA SER A 141 6.60 -5.24 14.24
C SER A 141 6.96 -3.81 13.85
N LEU A 142 6.54 -2.79 14.62
CA LEU A 142 6.99 -1.41 14.38
C LEU A 142 8.51 -1.31 14.46
N LYS A 143 9.10 -1.79 15.58
CA LYS A 143 10.55 -1.73 15.81
C LYS A 143 11.32 -2.57 14.80
N LEU A 144 10.84 -3.79 14.55
CA LEU A 144 11.47 -4.71 13.62
C LEU A 144 11.36 -4.22 12.17
N GLY A 145 10.23 -3.63 11.76
CA GLY A 145 10.06 -3.10 10.41
C GLY A 145 11.06 -1.99 10.10
N ILE A 146 11.27 -1.05 11.03
CA ILE A 146 12.32 -0.01 10.91
C ILE A 146 13.72 -0.65 10.85
N LYS A 147 13.99 -1.63 11.72
CA LYS A 147 15.26 -2.37 11.72
C LYS A 147 15.48 -3.10 10.39
N CYS A 148 14.45 -3.68 9.80
CA CYS A 148 14.52 -4.35 8.50
C CYS A 148 14.81 -3.36 7.38
N LEU A 149 14.13 -2.21 7.36
CA LEU A 149 14.33 -1.17 6.36
C LEU A 149 15.78 -0.66 6.33
N LEU A 150 16.36 -0.40 7.50
CA LEU A 150 17.72 0.15 7.63
C LEU A 150 18.81 -0.93 7.59
N GLY A 151 18.52 -2.11 8.13
CA GLY A 151 19.49 -3.21 8.25
C GLY A 151 19.66 -4.06 6.99
N ASN A 152 18.69 -4.05 6.08
CA ASN A 152 18.68 -4.88 4.87
C ASN A 152 18.62 -4.06 3.58
N LEU A 153 19.47 -3.03 3.46
CA LEU A 153 19.48 -2.10 2.32
C LEU A 153 19.56 -2.79 0.95
N LYS A 154 20.25 -3.94 0.84
CA LYS A 154 20.28 -4.78 -0.37
C LYS A 154 18.89 -5.13 -0.91
N PHE A 155 17.91 -5.31 -0.03
CA PHE A 155 16.52 -5.60 -0.36
C PHE A 155 15.63 -4.36 -0.31
N SER A 156 15.85 -3.51 0.69
CA SER A 156 15.00 -2.36 0.93
C SER A 156 15.16 -1.28 -0.13
N TYR A 157 16.39 -0.98 -0.56
CA TYR A 157 16.65 0.12 -1.50
C TYR A 157 15.93 -0.05 -2.86
N PRO A 158 15.98 -1.22 -3.53
CA PRO A 158 15.23 -1.41 -4.78
C PRO A 158 13.71 -1.29 -4.61
N ILE A 159 13.16 -1.78 -3.50
CA ILE A 159 11.72 -1.71 -3.23
C ILE A 159 11.29 -0.28 -2.95
N VAL A 160 12.09 0.46 -2.17
CA VAL A 160 11.88 1.89 -1.91
C VAL A 160 11.92 2.70 -3.19
N LEU A 161 12.87 2.42 -4.11
CA LEU A 161 12.92 3.09 -5.40
C LEU A 161 11.66 2.84 -6.24
N VAL A 162 11.18 1.59 -6.27
CA VAL A 162 9.94 1.24 -6.99
C VAL A 162 8.73 1.96 -6.38
N LEU A 163 8.65 2.03 -5.05
CA LEU A 163 7.59 2.77 -4.37
C LEU A 163 7.67 4.27 -4.68
N ILE A 164 8.86 4.89 -4.57
CA ILE A 164 9.02 6.33 -4.89
C ILE A 164 8.61 6.61 -6.34
N PHE A 165 8.89 5.70 -7.27
CA PHE A 165 8.48 5.85 -8.66
C PHE A 165 6.95 5.90 -8.83
N SER A 166 6.16 5.21 -7.99
CA SER A 166 4.69 5.31 -8.06
C SER A 166 4.18 6.71 -7.68
N TYR A 167 4.90 7.47 -6.84
CA TYR A 167 4.56 8.86 -6.51
C TYR A 167 4.75 9.84 -7.67
N ILE A 168 5.45 9.44 -8.75
CA ILE A 168 5.51 10.23 -9.98
C ILE A 168 4.16 10.19 -10.69
N PHE A 169 3.36 9.13 -10.55
CA PHE A 169 2.09 8.99 -11.26
C PHE A 169 1.04 10.04 -10.87
N PRO A 170 0.80 10.36 -9.58
CA PRO A 170 -0.06 11.49 -9.21
C PRO A 170 0.39 12.85 -9.77
N ILE A 171 1.69 13.09 -9.90
CA ILE A 171 2.22 14.33 -10.49
C ILE A 171 1.90 14.38 -12.00
N LEU A 172 2.10 13.25 -12.71
CA LEU A 172 1.72 13.12 -14.11
C LEU A 172 0.20 13.26 -14.29
N LEU A 173 -0.59 12.67 -13.39
CA LEU A 173 -2.04 12.74 -13.37
C LEU A 173 -2.53 14.18 -13.32
N THR A 174 -2.04 14.97 -12.36
CA THR A 174 -2.43 16.38 -12.20
C THR A 174 -2.01 17.22 -13.41
N THR A 175 -0.88 16.91 -14.03
CA THR A 175 -0.39 17.60 -15.23
C THR A 175 -1.27 17.29 -16.45
N VAL A 176 -1.64 16.03 -16.66
CA VAL A 176 -2.49 15.60 -17.78
C VAL A 176 -3.91 16.15 -17.67
N VAL A 177 -4.53 16.09 -16.48
CA VAL A 177 -5.87 16.64 -16.26
C VAL A 177 -5.92 18.14 -16.56
N LYS A 178 -4.85 18.88 -16.24
CA LYS A 178 -4.78 20.33 -16.50
C LYS A 178 -4.47 20.70 -17.96
N SER A 179 -3.81 19.82 -18.72
CA SER A 179 -3.28 20.13 -20.05
C SER A 179 -4.09 19.57 -21.21
N VAL A 180 -4.91 18.54 -20.97
CA VAL A 180 -5.68 17.87 -22.03
C VAL A 180 -7.08 18.47 -22.15
N ASN A 181 -7.34 19.16 -23.27
CA ASN A 181 -8.67 19.71 -23.60
C ASN A 181 -9.75 18.63 -23.80
N ILE A 182 -9.36 17.38 -24.09
CA ILE A 182 -10.27 16.26 -24.31
C ILE A 182 -10.44 15.49 -22.99
N GLN A 183 -11.51 15.79 -22.26
CA GLN A 183 -11.81 15.18 -20.96
C GLN A 183 -11.74 13.64 -20.97
N PHE A 184 -12.25 12.99 -22.03
CA PHE A 184 -12.22 11.53 -22.17
C PHE A 184 -10.81 10.92 -22.13
N LEU A 185 -9.84 11.55 -22.81
CA LEU A 185 -8.46 11.09 -22.83
C LEU A 185 -7.80 11.26 -21.45
N ALA A 186 -8.08 12.39 -20.78
CA ALA A 186 -7.62 12.62 -19.42
C ALA A 186 -8.15 11.54 -18.45
N TYR A 187 -9.42 11.14 -18.56
CA TYR A 187 -9.98 10.06 -17.74
C TYR A 187 -9.32 8.71 -18.00
N THR A 188 -9.20 8.33 -19.27
CA THR A 188 -8.61 7.04 -19.63
C THR A 188 -7.18 6.94 -19.11
N PHE A 189 -6.39 8.00 -19.29
CA PHE A 189 -5.04 8.07 -18.75
C PHE A 189 -5.02 8.04 -17.21
N SER A 190 -5.96 8.72 -16.56
CA SER A 190 -6.08 8.73 -15.11
C SER A 190 -6.32 7.35 -14.52
N VAL A 191 -7.25 6.59 -15.11
CA VAL A 191 -7.55 5.21 -14.69
C VAL A 191 -6.34 4.31 -14.89
N ILE A 192 -5.59 4.46 -15.99
CA ILE A 192 -4.36 3.72 -16.23
C ILE A 192 -3.31 4.02 -15.15
N LEU A 193 -3.12 5.28 -14.79
CA LEU A 193 -2.18 5.66 -13.73
C LEU A 193 -2.59 5.12 -12.36
N ILE A 194 -3.88 5.19 -12.01
CA ILE A 194 -4.41 4.61 -10.77
C ILE A 194 -4.18 3.10 -10.75
N PHE A 195 -4.43 2.41 -11.87
CA PHE A 195 -4.17 0.99 -12.02
C PHE A 195 -2.69 0.65 -11.80
N LEU A 196 -1.78 1.38 -12.44
CA LEU A 196 -0.35 1.17 -12.31
C LEU A 196 0.14 1.44 -10.87
N SER A 197 -0.33 2.52 -10.23
CA SER A 197 0.02 2.83 -8.83
C SER A 197 -0.42 1.70 -7.89
N THR A 198 -1.69 1.29 -8.00
CA THR A 198 -2.27 0.23 -7.16
C THR A 198 -1.53 -1.10 -7.36
N LEU A 199 -1.19 -1.42 -8.61
CA LEU A 199 -0.43 -2.63 -8.93
C LEU A 199 0.96 -2.60 -8.29
N ILE A 200 1.66 -1.46 -8.36
CA ILE A 200 2.96 -1.28 -7.72
C ILE A 200 2.84 -1.42 -6.20
N GLU A 201 1.84 -0.79 -5.58
CA GLU A 201 1.63 -0.85 -4.13
C GLU A 201 1.43 -2.29 -3.64
N PHE A 202 0.56 -3.07 -4.31
CA PHE A 202 0.39 -4.48 -3.97
C PHE A 202 1.65 -5.31 -4.26
N ALA A 203 2.36 -5.05 -5.36
CA ALA A 203 3.60 -5.76 -5.66
C ALA A 203 4.69 -5.47 -4.62
N VAL A 204 4.83 -4.22 -4.17
CA VAL A 204 5.74 -3.81 -3.09
C VAL A 204 5.37 -4.52 -1.78
N PHE A 205 4.09 -4.54 -1.43
CA PHE A 205 3.59 -5.23 -0.24
C PHE A 205 3.88 -6.73 -0.27
N VAL A 206 3.58 -7.40 -1.40
CA VAL A 206 3.83 -8.83 -1.59
C VAL A 206 5.32 -9.13 -1.57
N ALA A 207 6.16 -8.34 -2.23
CA ALA A 207 7.61 -8.50 -2.24
C ALA A 207 8.19 -8.38 -0.83
N ALA A 208 7.78 -7.35 -0.08
CA ALA A 208 8.20 -7.16 1.30
C ALA A 208 7.74 -8.33 2.19
N SER A 209 6.51 -8.81 2.00
CA SER A 209 5.97 -9.99 2.71
C SER A 209 6.77 -11.26 2.43
N LEU A 210 7.16 -11.51 1.18
CA LEU A 210 7.99 -12.65 0.80
C LEU A 210 9.39 -12.58 1.42
N ILE A 211 10.03 -11.41 1.37
CA ILE A 211 11.33 -11.16 2.00
C ILE A 211 11.25 -11.41 3.51
N LEU A 212 10.22 -10.84 4.16
CA LEU A 212 10.01 -11.00 5.58
C LEU A 212 9.72 -12.46 5.94
N LYS A 213 8.88 -13.16 5.18
CA LYS A 213 8.61 -14.59 5.42
C LYS A 213 9.91 -15.40 5.40
N GLU A 214 10.73 -15.23 4.37
CA GLU A 214 11.98 -15.99 4.24
C GLU A 214 13.01 -15.60 5.31
N LYS A 215 13.16 -14.30 5.59
CA LYS A 215 14.14 -13.79 6.57
C LYS A 215 13.72 -14.00 8.02
N LEU A 216 12.44 -13.88 8.36
CA LEU A 216 11.96 -14.19 9.71
C LEU A 216 12.15 -15.66 10.02
N LEU A 217 11.78 -16.55 9.10
CA LEU A 217 11.93 -18.00 9.29
C LEU A 217 13.41 -18.42 9.47
N THR A 218 14.35 -17.70 8.87
CA THR A 218 15.79 -17.97 9.01
C THR A 218 16.41 -17.31 10.24
N THR A 219 15.96 -16.12 10.67
CA THR A 219 16.57 -15.39 11.80
C THR A 219 16.10 -15.90 13.18
N PHE A 220 14.99 -16.64 13.27
CA PHE A 220 14.52 -17.24 14.54
C PHE A 220 15.32 -18.48 14.99
N HIS A 221 16.27 -18.98 14.20
CA HIS A 221 17.22 -20.00 14.65
C HIS A 221 18.50 -19.43 15.29
N GLU A 222 18.72 -18.11 15.26
CA GLU A 222 19.91 -17.48 15.86
C GLU A 222 19.61 -16.62 17.10
N VAL A 223 18.35 -16.56 17.54
CA VAL A 223 17.94 -15.76 18.72
C VAL A 223 16.99 -16.53 19.66
N ILE A 224 17.22 -17.84 19.81
CA ILE A 224 16.78 -18.62 20.98
C ILE A 224 17.99 -19.35 21.54
#